data_AF-Q5YM56-F1
#
_entry.id   AF-Q5YM56-F1
#
_cell.length_a   1.000
_cell.length_b   1.000
_cell.length_c   1.000
_cell.angle_alpha   90.00
_cell.angle_beta   90.00
_cell.angle_gamma   90.00
#
_symmetry.space_group_name_H-M   'P 1'
#
loop_
_entity.id
_entity.type
_entity.pdbx_description
1 polymer ?
#
loop_
_entity_poly.entity_id
_entity_poly.type
_entity_poly.pdbx_seq_one_letter_code
_entity_poly.pdbx_strand_id
1 'polypeptide(L)'
;MNSDISDLAAWARSQGWRVVDTTRGYTQFFDPDGEYIAQYPATPSNPRRRMADLKVKLKAAGLQVPPPSKKEQRAVRRKASTEGA
;
A
#
# COMPACT_ATOMS: atom_id res chain seq x y z
N MET A 1 6.95 -10.82 -5.99
CA MET A 1 6.36 -9.73 -5.17
C MET A 1 5.91 -10.30 -3.84
N ASN A 2 6.17 -9.60 -2.72
CA ASN A 2 5.90 -10.13 -1.38
C ASN A 2 4.40 -10.00 -1.03
N SER A 3 3.76 -11.12 -0.65
CA SER A 3 2.30 -11.22 -0.49
C SER A 3 1.74 -10.25 0.54
N ASP A 4 2.50 -9.93 1.59
CA ASP A 4 2.09 -8.98 2.64
C ASP A 4 1.86 -7.56 2.13
N ILE A 5 2.49 -7.20 1.02
CA ILE A 5 2.56 -5.83 0.50
C ILE A 5 1.79 -5.70 -0.81
N SER A 6 1.40 -6.82 -1.42
CA SER A 6 0.65 -6.87 -2.68
C SER A 6 -0.62 -6.00 -2.64
N ASP A 7 -1.38 -6.04 -1.55
CA ASP A 7 -2.59 -5.20 -1.38
C ASP A 7 -2.25 -3.70 -1.36
N LEU A 8 -1.18 -3.32 -0.64
CA LEU A 8 -0.73 -1.92 -0.54
C LEU A 8 -0.16 -1.41 -1.86
N ALA A 9 0.58 -2.25 -2.58
CA ALA A 9 1.13 -1.92 -3.88
C ALA A 9 0.04 -1.80 -4.95
N ALA A 10 -0.97 -2.66 -4.93
CA ALA A 10 -2.14 -2.52 -5.79
C ALA A 10 -2.89 -1.21 -5.53
N TRP A 11 -3.04 -0.83 -4.26
CA TRP A 11 -3.61 0.46 -3.87
C TRP A 11 -2.77 1.64 -4.33
N ALA A 12 -1.46 1.62 -4.10
CA ALA A 12 -0.57 2.68 -4.57
C ALA A 12 -0.69 2.85 -6.10
N ARG A 13 -0.66 1.73 -6.85
CA ARG A 13 -0.87 1.74 -8.30
C ARG A 13 -2.23 2.33 -8.70
N SER A 14 -3.31 2.06 -7.95
CA SER A 14 -4.62 2.65 -8.26
C SER A 14 -4.68 4.17 -8.01
N GLN A 15 -3.80 4.70 -7.16
CA GLN A 15 -3.64 6.14 -6.93
C GLN A 15 -2.65 6.79 -7.90
N GLY A 16 -2.16 6.07 -8.92
CA GLY A 16 -1.18 6.57 -9.90
C GLY A 16 0.27 6.48 -9.45
N TRP A 17 0.56 5.80 -8.34
CA TRP A 17 1.93 5.64 -7.85
C TRP A 17 2.66 4.54 -8.61
N ARG A 18 3.96 4.74 -8.82
CA ARG A 18 4.81 3.74 -9.48
C ARG A 18 5.40 2.80 -8.45
N VAL A 19 5.14 1.50 -8.63
CA VAL A 19 5.65 0.44 -7.74
C VAL A 19 6.49 -0.54 -8.55
N VAL A 20 7.78 -0.62 -8.21
CA VAL A 20 8.78 -1.45 -8.90
C VAL A 20 9.26 -2.55 -7.97
N ASP A 21 9.13 -3.79 -8.40
CA ASP A 21 9.78 -4.93 -7.76
C ASP A 21 11.19 -5.11 -8.31
N THR A 22 12.15 -5.21 -7.41
CA THR A 22 13.55 -5.49 -7.75
C THR A 22 13.82 -6.99 -7.61
N THR A 23 14.69 -7.52 -8.46
CA THR A 23 15.10 -8.94 -8.47
C THR A 23 15.74 -9.40 -7.16
N ARG A 24 16.21 -8.47 -6.32
CA ARG A 24 16.75 -8.73 -4.98
C ARG A 24 15.68 -8.86 -3.89
N GLY A 25 14.39 -8.85 -4.26
CA GLY A 25 13.27 -8.98 -3.33
C GLY A 25 12.85 -7.68 -2.64
N TYR A 26 13.30 -6.51 -3.09
CA TYR A 26 12.79 -5.24 -2.57
C TYR A 26 11.64 -4.75 -3.45
N THR A 27 10.60 -4.20 -2.83
CA THR A 27 9.55 -3.45 -3.54
C THR A 27 9.76 -1.96 -3.29
N GLN A 28 10.05 -1.20 -4.32
CA GLN A 28 10.24 0.25 -4.27
C GLN A 28 8.94 0.96 -4.64
N PHE A 29 8.64 2.02 -3.91
CA PHE A 29 7.51 2.91 -4.11
C PHE A 29 8.02 4.28 -4.52
N PHE A 30 7.48 4.73 -5.63
CA PHE A 30 7.67 6.06 -6.17
C PHE A 30 6.32 6.75 -6.20
N ASP A 31 6.32 8.05 -5.95
CA ASP A 31 5.12 8.87 -6.10
C ASP A 31 4.73 9.01 -7.59
N PRO A 32 3.59 9.66 -7.91
CA PRO A 32 3.18 9.92 -9.28
C PRO A 32 4.15 10.82 -10.07
N ASP A 33 4.91 11.67 -9.37
CA ASP A 33 5.92 12.57 -9.94
C ASP A 33 7.24 11.82 -10.26
N GLY A 34 7.40 10.60 -9.76
CA GLY A 34 8.56 9.74 -9.97
C GLY A 34 9.63 9.83 -8.87
N GLU A 35 9.36 10.53 -7.77
CA GLU A 35 10.24 10.62 -6.61
C GLU A 35 10.24 9.32 -5.80
N TYR A 36 11.42 8.88 -5.37
CA TYR A 36 11.56 7.70 -4.53
C TYR A 36 11.13 7.99 -3.09
N ILE A 37 10.09 7.31 -2.62
CA ILE A 37 9.53 7.52 -1.28
C ILE A 37 10.04 6.46 -0.29
N ALA A 38 9.92 5.19 -0.64
CA ALA A 38 10.24 4.10 0.28
C ALA A 38 10.50 2.77 -0.43
N GLN A 39 11.20 1.86 0.25
CA GLN A 39 11.34 0.47 -0.16
C GLN A 39 10.88 -0.48 0.95
N TYR A 40 10.27 -1.59 0.54
CA TYR A 40 9.97 -2.72 1.40
C TYR A 40 10.91 -3.89 1.10
N PRO A 41 11.77 -4.30 2.05
CA PRO A 41 12.67 -5.43 1.85
C PRO A 41 11.96 -6.79 1.97
N ALA A 42 12.40 -7.82 1.25
CA ALA A 42 11.92 -9.21 1.39
C ALA A 42 12.47 -9.97 2.60
N THR A 43 13.28 -9.33 3.46
CA THR A 43 13.89 -9.99 4.62
C THR A 43 12.82 -10.60 5.55
N PRO A 44 13.05 -11.74 6.22
CA PRO A 44 12.04 -12.36 7.08
C PRO A 44 11.80 -11.65 8.43
N SER A 45 12.68 -10.74 8.87
CA SER A 45 12.64 -10.22 10.25
C SER A 45 11.66 -9.05 10.44
N ASN A 46 10.79 -9.10 11.46
CA ASN A 46 9.87 -8.04 11.90
C ASN A 46 9.01 -7.37 10.80
N PRO A 47 8.10 -8.11 10.12
CA PRO A 47 7.24 -7.58 9.06
C PRO A 47 6.27 -6.49 9.54
N ARG A 48 5.79 -6.56 10.80
CA ARG A 48 4.86 -5.58 11.39
C ARG A 48 5.46 -4.17 11.47
N ARG A 49 6.69 -4.04 11.98
CA ARG A 49 7.36 -2.73 12.11
C ARG A 49 7.63 -2.12 10.74
N ARG A 50 8.19 -2.90 9.80
CA ARG A 50 8.44 -2.43 8.42
C ARG A 50 7.18 -1.95 7.72
N MET A 51 6.06 -2.66 7.90
CA MET A 51 4.78 -2.24 7.34
C MET A 51 4.31 -0.91 7.96
N ALA A 52 4.48 -0.72 9.28
CA ALA A 52 4.14 0.55 9.93
C ALA A 52 5.02 1.70 9.42
N ASP A 53 6.34 1.52 9.36
CA ASP A 53 7.28 2.50 8.80
C ASP A 53 6.95 2.86 7.34
N LEU A 54 6.69 1.84 6.50
CA LEU A 54 6.30 2.07 5.11
C LEU A 54 5.02 2.91 5.02
N LYS A 55 4.00 2.57 5.82
CA LYS A 55 2.74 3.33 5.84
C LYS A 55 2.94 4.77 6.28
N VAL A 56 3.79 5.02 7.28
CA VAL A 56 4.11 6.38 7.74
C VAL A 56 4.78 7.18 6.62
N LYS A 57 5.76 6.60 5.92
CA LYS A 57 6.43 7.27 4.79
C LYS A 57 5.49 7.56 3.63
N LEU A 58 4.68 6.58 3.23
CA LEU A 58 3.70 6.74 2.17
C LEU A 58 2.65 7.81 2.53
N LYS A 59 2.18 7.82 3.79
CA LYS A 59 1.26 8.85 4.28
C LYS A 59 1.90 10.25 4.28
N ALA A 60 3.16 10.35 4.68
CA ALA A 60 3.89 11.62 4.66
C ALA A 60 4.07 12.15 3.23
N ALA A 61 4.26 11.26 2.26
CA ALA A 61 4.34 11.57 0.85
C ALA A 61 2.96 11.74 0.15
N GLY A 62 1.87 11.78 0.92
CA GLY A 62 0.55 12.11 0.39
C GLY A 62 -0.28 10.92 -0.10
N LEU A 63 0.22 9.69 -0.05
CA LEU A 63 -0.62 8.52 -0.28
C LEU A 63 -1.61 8.39 0.89
N GLN A 64 -2.91 8.43 0.62
CA GLN A 64 -3.90 8.17 1.65
C GLN A 64 -3.79 6.71 2.10
N VAL A 65 -3.15 6.53 3.25
CA VAL A 65 -2.90 5.26 3.93
C VAL A 65 -3.48 5.38 5.34
N PRO A 66 -4.27 4.41 5.83
CA PRO A 66 -4.39 3.04 5.35
C PRO A 66 -5.22 2.90 4.06
N PRO A 67 -4.85 1.99 3.13
CA PRO A 67 -5.88 1.38 2.30
C PRO A 67 -6.90 0.80 3.30
N PRO A 68 -8.20 1.11 3.15
CA PRO A 68 -9.22 0.67 4.10
C PRO A 68 -9.00 -0.83 4.36
N SER A 69 -8.89 -1.21 5.64
CA SER A 69 -8.65 -2.62 5.98
C SER A 69 -9.76 -3.48 5.35
N LYS A 70 -9.54 -4.77 5.05
CA LYS A 70 -10.59 -5.66 4.48
C LYS A 70 -11.94 -5.56 5.23
N LYS A 71 -11.91 -5.21 6.53
CA LYS A 71 -13.10 -4.89 7.34
C LYS A 71 -13.81 -3.58 6.92
N GLU A 72 -13.07 -2.51 6.66
CA GLU A 72 -13.61 -1.22 6.22
C GLU A 72 -14.04 -1.25 4.74
N GLN A 73 -13.32 -1.96 3.86
CA GLN A 73 -13.77 -2.19 2.49
C GLN A 73 -15.10 -2.96 2.42
N ARG A 74 -15.33 -3.93 3.32
CA ARG A 74 -16.63 -4.60 3.48
C ARG A 74 -17.71 -3.66 4.03
N ALA A 75 -17.36 -2.73 4.92
CA ALA A 75 -18.30 -1.75 5.45
C ALA A 75 -18.73 -0.73 4.38
N VAL A 76 -17.80 -0.27 3.54
CA VAL A 76 -18.10 0.59 2.38
C VAL A 76 -18.97 -0.14 1.36
N ARG A 77 -18.68 -1.41 1.04
CA ARG A 77 -19.55 -2.24 0.17
C ARG A 77 -20.96 -2.41 0.74
N ARG A 78 -21.12 -2.60 2.06
CA ARG A 78 -22.45 -2.68 2.67
C ARG A 78 -23.21 -1.35 2.61
N LYS A 79 -22.53 -0.22 2.84
CA LYS A 79 -23.18 1.10 2.73
C LYS A 79 -23.64 1.40 1.30
N ALA A 80 -22.84 1.06 0.28
CA ALA A 80 -23.24 1.23 -1.12
C ALA A 80 -24.42 0.35 -1.56
N SER A 81 -24.69 -0.76 -0.85
CA SER A 81 -25.85 -1.63 -1.12
C SER A 81 -27.12 -1.28 -0.34
N THR A 82 -27.08 -0.30 0.57
CA THR A 82 -28.25 0.12 1.37
C THR A 82 -28.85 1.44 0.89
N GLU A 83 -28.14 2.24 0.08
CA GLU A 83 -28.63 3.51 -0.48
C GLU A 83 -29.27 3.38 -1.88
N GLY A 84 -29.61 2.16 -2.31
CA GLY A 84 -30.21 1.87 -3.61
C GLY A 84 -31.42 0.93 -3.54
N ALA A 85 -32.23 1.03 -2.47
CA ALA A 85 -33.50 0.33 -2.33
C ALA A 85 -34.61 1.32 -1.97
#